data_AF-A0A5J5C7J4-F1
#
_entry.id   AF-A0A5J5C7J4-F1
#
_cell.length_a   1.000
_cell.length_b   1.000
_cell.length_c   1.000
_cell.angle_alpha   90.00
_cell.angle_beta   90.00
_cell.angle_gamma   90.00
#
_symmetry.space_group_name_H-M   'P 1'
#
loop_
_entity.id
_entity.type
_entity.pdbx_description
1 polymer ?
#
loop_
_entity_poly.entity_id
_entity_poly.type
_entity_poly.pdbx_seq_one_letter_code
_entity_poly.pdbx_strand_id
1 'polypeptide(L)'
;MAFGRYLSVTLLLSVWTTAKCDHIPNGVHMECRDRYFMVAVDLSYSGNEPLFEAIDETGVYPINKEYGAKCGYSVSVVPASEHLELRASYFSCHTDNKEDEVFTFNFNLIVTPKGKDVTYALNKTCSPPLPWSPREVSVRSDVACPTGTKDDWDASFKRAYSSATSEWQVMFQRAQPGVLPISLNTAKTRGYTFDLTDGRLVFRTPYGQPESYST
;
A
#
# COMPACT_ATOMS: atom_id res chain seq x y z
N MET A 1 -63.41 -0.48 -46.70
CA MET A 1 -61.95 -0.37 -46.86
C MET A 1 -61.32 -0.51 -45.48
N ALA A 2 -60.65 -1.62 -45.20
CA ALA A 2 -60.04 -1.88 -43.89
C ALA A 2 -58.51 -1.95 -44.06
N PHE A 3 -57.79 -1.03 -43.43
CA PHE A 3 -56.33 -0.98 -43.41
C PHE A 3 -55.81 -1.84 -42.25
N GLY A 4 -55.20 -2.98 -42.55
CA GLY A 4 -54.45 -3.78 -41.58
C GLY A 4 -53.06 -3.18 -41.35
N ARG A 5 -52.73 -2.83 -40.11
CA ARG A 5 -51.38 -2.42 -39.69
C ARG A 5 -50.64 -3.65 -39.16
N TYR A 6 -49.53 -4.02 -39.81
CA TYR A 6 -48.58 -5.00 -39.28
C TYR A 6 -47.62 -4.32 -38.30
N LEU A 7 -47.62 -4.77 -37.05
CA LEU A 7 -46.63 -4.41 -36.03
C LEU A 7 -45.46 -5.40 -36.12
N SER A 8 -44.30 -4.93 -36.56
CA SER A 8 -43.05 -5.70 -36.52
C SER A 8 -42.36 -5.44 -35.18
N VAL A 9 -42.16 -6.51 -34.39
CA VAL A 9 -41.41 -6.47 -33.13
C VAL A 9 -40.01 -7.02 -33.40
N THR A 10 -39.01 -6.14 -33.40
CA THR A 10 -37.61 -6.54 -33.56
C THR A 10 -37.02 -6.82 -32.18
N LEU A 11 -36.71 -8.09 -31.90
CA LEU A 11 -36.05 -8.51 -30.66
C LEU A 11 -34.53 -8.31 -30.80
N LEU A 12 -33.99 -7.26 -30.19
CA LEU A 12 -32.55 -7.06 -30.08
C LEU A 12 -31.99 -7.97 -28.98
N LEU A 13 -31.37 -9.09 -29.37
CA LEU A 13 -30.61 -9.94 -28.46
C LEU A 13 -29.31 -9.22 -28.10
N SER A 14 -29.25 -8.64 -26.90
CA SER A 14 -28.01 -8.11 -26.34
C SER A 14 -27.09 -9.28 -25.96
N VAL A 15 -26.01 -9.46 -26.71
CA VAL A 15 -24.92 -10.36 -26.32
C VAL A 15 -24.18 -9.70 -25.16
N TRP A 16 -24.53 -10.06 -23.93
CA TRP A 16 -23.69 -9.74 -22.78
C TRP A 16 -22.39 -10.54 -22.90
N THR A 17 -21.30 -9.85 -23.22
CA THR A 17 -19.95 -10.38 -23.02
C THR A 17 -19.80 -10.72 -21.54
N THR A 18 -19.80 -12.01 -21.22
CA THR A 18 -19.46 -12.48 -19.87
C THR A 18 -18.03 -12.05 -19.58
N ALA A 19 -17.86 -11.04 -18.72
CA ALA A 19 -16.57 -10.78 -18.12
C ALA A 19 -16.14 -12.06 -17.39
N LYS A 20 -15.02 -12.67 -17.81
CA LYS A 20 -14.38 -13.73 -17.02
C LYS A 20 -13.97 -13.08 -15.70
N CYS A 21 -14.70 -13.38 -14.63
CA CYS A 21 -14.15 -13.17 -13.30
C CYS A 21 -13.01 -14.18 -13.18
N ASP A 22 -11.75 -13.72 -13.21
CA ASP A 22 -10.63 -14.57 -12.82
C ASP A 22 -10.91 -15.04 -11.40
N HIS A 23 -11.16 -16.34 -11.27
CA HIS A 23 -11.55 -16.94 -10.00
C HIS A 23 -10.33 -16.91 -9.09
N ILE A 24 -10.38 -16.11 -8.03
CA ILE A 24 -9.35 -16.10 -6.99
C ILE A 24 -9.20 -17.55 -6.50
N PRO A 25 -7.98 -18.12 -6.55
CA PRO A 25 -7.79 -19.52 -6.26
C PRO A 25 -8.13 -19.84 -4.80
N ASN A 26 -8.71 -21.02 -4.58
CA ASN A 26 -8.87 -21.59 -3.24
C ASN A 26 -7.49 -21.63 -2.57
N GLY A 27 -7.33 -20.93 -1.45
CA GLY A 27 -6.04 -20.77 -0.75
C GLY A 27 -5.51 -19.33 -0.72
N VAL A 28 -6.20 -18.36 -1.34
CA VAL A 28 -5.89 -16.93 -1.19
C VAL A 28 -6.99 -16.26 -0.36
N HIS A 29 -6.59 -15.63 0.75
CA HIS A 29 -7.47 -14.86 1.62
C HIS A 29 -7.06 -13.39 1.61
N MET A 30 -8.04 -12.49 1.47
CA MET A 30 -7.82 -11.05 1.39
C MET A 30 -8.69 -10.31 2.40
N GLU A 31 -8.09 -9.51 3.26
CA GLU A 31 -8.78 -8.84 4.36
C GLU A 31 -8.28 -7.40 4.56
N CYS A 32 -9.23 -6.46 4.65
CA CYS A 32 -8.95 -5.10 5.09
C CYS A 32 -8.92 -5.09 6.62
N ARG A 33 -7.73 -4.99 7.22
CA ARG A 33 -7.56 -4.83 8.67
C ARG A 33 -7.65 -3.36 9.04
N ASP A 34 -7.73 -3.06 10.33
CA ASP A 34 -7.80 -1.68 10.83
C ASP A 34 -6.69 -0.78 10.30
N ARG A 35 -5.51 -1.35 10.00
CA ARG A 35 -4.30 -0.58 9.69
C ARG A 35 -3.59 -0.93 8.39
N TYR A 36 -3.99 -2.00 7.73
CA TYR A 36 -3.33 -2.49 6.53
C TYR A 36 -4.26 -3.43 5.79
N PHE A 37 -4.02 -3.59 4.50
CA PHE A 37 -4.59 -4.66 3.73
C PHE A 37 -3.71 -5.90 3.81
N MET A 38 -4.32 -7.06 3.98
CA MET A 38 -3.64 -8.34 4.13
C MET A 38 -4.03 -9.28 2.99
N VAL A 39 -3.04 -9.95 2.41
CA VAL A 39 -3.21 -11.11 1.53
C VAL A 39 -2.46 -12.29 2.14
N ALA A 40 -3.17 -13.37 2.47
CA ALA A 40 -2.60 -14.62 2.93
C ALA A 40 -2.74 -15.69 1.83
N VAL A 41 -1.66 -16.40 1.55
CA VAL A 41 -1.58 -17.44 0.52
C VAL A 41 -1.13 -18.75 1.16
N ASP A 42 -1.91 -19.80 0.95
CA ASP A 42 -1.58 -21.15 1.40
C ASP A 42 -0.40 -21.71 0.60
N LEU A 43 0.70 -21.98 1.29
CA LEU A 43 1.93 -22.49 0.69
C LEU A 43 1.77 -23.93 0.15
N SER A 44 0.78 -24.69 0.63
CA SER A 44 0.51 -26.05 0.14
C SER A 44 0.04 -26.05 -1.33
N TYR A 45 -0.54 -24.94 -1.80
CA TYR A 45 -1.05 -24.78 -3.16
C TYR A 45 -0.02 -24.18 -4.13
N SER A 46 0.93 -23.38 -3.64
CA SER A 46 1.75 -22.52 -4.49
C SER A 46 2.89 -23.23 -5.22
N GLY A 47 3.29 -24.43 -4.76
CA GLY A 47 4.40 -25.22 -5.31
C GLY A 47 5.77 -24.67 -4.93
N ASN A 48 6.03 -23.41 -5.24
CA ASN A 48 7.17 -22.61 -4.78
C ASN A 48 6.69 -21.46 -3.86
N GLU A 49 7.62 -20.72 -3.27
CA GLU A 49 7.28 -19.50 -2.52
C GLU A 49 6.59 -18.48 -3.45
N PRO A 50 5.35 -18.04 -3.14
CA PRO A 50 4.65 -17.07 -3.97
C PRO A 50 5.37 -15.73 -4.07
N LEU A 51 5.24 -15.08 -5.22
CA LEU A 51 5.75 -13.72 -5.44
C LEU A 51 4.60 -12.74 -5.62
N PHE A 52 4.82 -11.50 -5.20
CA PHE A 52 3.85 -10.42 -5.35
C PHE A 52 4.42 -9.28 -6.20
N GLU A 53 3.58 -8.70 -7.04
CA GLU A 53 3.86 -7.44 -7.72
C GLU A 53 2.73 -6.45 -7.42
N ALA A 54 3.07 -5.20 -7.16
CA ALA A 54 2.10 -4.11 -7.07
C ALA A 54 1.83 -3.52 -8.46
N ILE A 55 0.61 -3.07 -8.70
CA ILE A 55 0.18 -2.53 -9.99
C ILE A 55 -0.46 -1.17 -9.79
N ASP A 56 -0.09 -0.21 -10.61
CA ASP A 56 -0.77 1.07 -10.74
C ASP A 56 -0.83 1.51 -12.22
N GLU A 57 -1.22 2.76 -12.46
CA GLU A 57 -1.29 3.35 -13.80
C GLU A 57 0.08 3.46 -14.49
N THR A 58 1.17 3.44 -13.71
CA THR A 58 2.54 3.64 -14.18
C THR A 58 3.29 2.32 -14.46
N GLY A 59 2.85 1.20 -13.89
CA GLY A 59 3.38 -0.11 -14.25
C GLY A 59 3.17 -1.22 -13.22
N VAL A 60 4.09 -2.19 -13.28
CA VAL A 60 4.11 -3.40 -12.44
C VAL A 60 5.43 -3.44 -11.67
N TYR A 61 5.35 -3.65 -10.35
CA TYR A 61 6.47 -3.47 -9.43
C TYR A 61 6.67 -4.69 -8.53
N PRO A 62 7.75 -5.46 -8.71
CA PRO A 62 8.06 -6.61 -7.85
C PRO A 62 8.26 -6.20 -6.39
N ILE A 63 7.54 -6.86 -5.47
CA ILE A 63 7.62 -6.59 -4.04
C ILE A 63 8.71 -7.48 -3.43
N ASN A 64 9.95 -7.01 -3.48
CA ASN A 64 11.05 -7.61 -2.71
C ASN A 64 11.21 -6.94 -1.33
N LYS A 65 12.11 -7.44 -0.49
CA LYS A 65 12.31 -6.93 0.88
C LYS A 65 12.68 -5.44 0.94
N GLU A 66 13.58 -4.99 0.07
CA GLU A 66 14.06 -3.61 0.05
C GLU A 66 12.99 -2.65 -0.46
N TYR A 67 12.40 -2.99 -1.61
CA TYR A 67 11.33 -2.22 -2.21
C TYR A 67 10.09 -2.19 -1.33
N GLY A 68 9.74 -3.32 -0.72
CA GLY A 68 8.64 -3.43 0.22
C GLY A 68 8.81 -2.50 1.41
N ALA A 69 9.96 -2.50 2.06
CA ALA A 69 10.24 -1.59 3.17
C ALA A 69 10.13 -0.12 2.76
N LYS A 70 10.62 0.23 1.56
CA LYS A 70 10.52 1.59 1.03
C LYS A 70 9.08 1.98 0.68
N CYS A 71 8.28 1.03 0.20
CA CYS A 71 6.95 1.30 -0.34
C CYS A 71 5.79 0.89 0.56
N GLY A 72 6.04 0.49 1.81
CA GLY A 72 4.99 0.16 2.77
C GLY A 72 4.39 -1.23 2.59
N TYR A 73 5.19 -2.19 2.11
CA TYR A 73 4.85 -3.59 2.01
C TYR A 73 5.74 -4.46 2.89
N SER A 74 5.23 -5.60 3.35
CA SER A 74 6.04 -6.67 3.93
C SER A 74 5.49 -8.02 3.55
N VAL A 75 6.38 -8.92 3.17
CA VAL A 75 6.04 -10.32 2.87
C VAL A 75 6.77 -11.20 3.88
N SER A 76 6.03 -12.08 4.54
CA SER A 76 6.58 -12.99 5.54
C SER A 76 5.78 -14.27 5.65
N VAL A 77 6.46 -15.38 5.87
CA VAL A 77 5.81 -16.66 6.23
C VAL A 77 5.31 -16.56 7.68
N VAL A 78 4.04 -16.90 7.89
CA VAL A 78 3.41 -17.00 9.22
C VAL A 78 3.53 -18.46 9.68
N PRO A 79 4.46 -18.79 10.61
CA PRO A 79 4.81 -20.18 10.90
C PRO A 79 3.66 -21.00 11.48
N ALA A 80 2.76 -20.35 12.24
CA ALA A 80 1.64 -21.02 12.89
C ALA A 80 0.54 -21.47 11.92
N SER A 81 0.53 -20.95 10.69
CA SER A 81 -0.55 -21.20 9.72
C SER A 81 -0.06 -21.64 8.34
N GLU A 82 1.24 -21.83 8.15
CA GLU A 82 1.87 -22.20 6.86
C GLU A 82 1.42 -21.30 5.68
N HIS A 83 1.11 -20.04 5.97
CA HIS A 83 0.71 -19.06 4.96
C HIS A 83 1.87 -18.11 4.69
N LEU A 84 2.02 -17.69 3.44
CA LEU A 84 2.75 -16.48 3.09
C LEU A 84 1.79 -15.29 3.22
N GLU A 85 2.15 -14.30 4.02
CA GLU A 85 1.34 -13.11 4.23
C GLU A 85 2.03 -11.87 3.62
N LEU A 86 1.34 -11.21 2.69
CA LEU A 86 1.62 -9.85 2.28
C LEU A 86 0.79 -8.89 3.15
N ARG A 87 1.47 -7.92 3.78
CA ARG A 87 0.84 -6.75 4.37
C ARG A 87 1.14 -5.53 3.52
N ALA A 88 0.11 -4.78 3.17
CA ALA A 88 0.21 -3.50 2.48
C ALA A 88 -0.39 -2.39 3.34
N SER A 89 0.40 -1.35 3.63
CA SER A 89 -0.12 -0.12 4.22
C SER A 89 -1.19 0.50 3.30
N TYR A 90 -2.22 1.12 3.87
CA TYR A 90 -3.15 1.99 3.09
C TYR A 90 -2.42 3.14 2.38
N PHE A 91 -1.21 3.48 2.82
CA PHE A 91 -0.32 4.47 2.22
C PHE A 91 0.87 3.83 1.50
N SER A 92 0.69 2.63 0.95
CA SER A 92 1.73 2.03 0.13
C SER A 92 1.86 2.76 -1.22
N CYS A 93 3.03 2.67 -1.86
CA CYS A 93 3.36 3.48 -3.05
C CYS A 93 2.34 3.40 -4.21
N HIS A 94 1.64 2.27 -4.35
CA HIS A 94 0.77 1.97 -5.50
C HIS A 94 -0.70 1.84 -5.11
N THR A 95 -1.05 2.30 -3.91
CA THR A 95 -2.45 2.33 -3.49
C THR A 95 -3.13 3.55 -4.11
N ASP A 96 -4.23 3.34 -4.81
CA ASP A 96 -5.12 4.45 -5.19
C ASP A 96 -5.86 4.91 -3.92
N ASN A 97 -5.54 6.10 -3.45
CA ASN A 97 -6.09 6.69 -2.25
C ASN A 97 -7.01 7.86 -2.61
N LYS A 98 -8.30 7.71 -2.31
CA LYS A 98 -9.30 8.77 -2.44
C LYS A 98 -9.59 9.35 -1.08
N GLU A 99 -8.98 10.50 -0.82
CA GLU A 99 -9.23 11.36 0.35
C GLU A 99 -9.08 10.67 1.71
N ASP A 100 -8.26 9.62 1.79
CA ASP A 100 -8.06 8.81 3.00
C ASP A 100 -9.29 8.04 3.48
N GLU A 101 -10.30 7.92 2.61
CA GLU A 101 -11.56 7.23 2.89
C GLU A 101 -11.67 5.91 2.12
N VAL A 102 -11.11 5.88 0.90
CA VAL A 102 -11.20 4.72 0.00
C VAL A 102 -9.82 4.40 -0.54
N PHE A 103 -9.36 3.19 -0.28
CA PHE A 103 -8.06 2.68 -0.70
C PHE A 103 -8.24 1.48 -1.62
N THR A 104 -7.75 1.57 -2.85
CA THR A 104 -7.81 0.47 -3.81
C THR A 104 -6.42 -0.10 -4.05
N PHE A 105 -6.31 -1.40 -3.84
CA PHE A 105 -5.11 -2.19 -3.99
C PHE A 105 -5.21 -3.06 -5.23
N ASN A 106 -4.13 -3.10 -6.02
CA ASN A 106 -3.99 -3.98 -7.17
C ASN A 106 -2.65 -4.71 -7.08
N PHE A 107 -2.71 -6.03 -7.11
CA PHE A 107 -1.52 -6.89 -7.07
C PHE A 107 -1.61 -7.99 -8.12
N ASN A 108 -0.44 -8.43 -8.60
CA ASN A 108 -0.29 -9.76 -9.17
C ASN A 108 0.23 -10.70 -8.08
N LEU A 109 -0.39 -11.87 -7.98
CA LEU A 109 0.14 -13.02 -7.25
C LEU A 109 0.67 -14.02 -8.26
N ILE A 110 1.96 -14.32 -8.18
CA ILE A 110 2.63 -15.32 -9.03
C ILE A 110 2.89 -16.55 -8.19
N VAL A 111 2.36 -17.70 -8.64
CA VAL A 111 2.56 -19.01 -8.02
C VAL A 111 3.01 -20.02 -9.08
N THR A 112 3.67 -21.09 -8.67
CA THR A 112 4.20 -22.11 -9.58
C THR A 112 3.60 -23.50 -9.25
N PRO A 113 2.27 -23.67 -9.28
CA PRO A 113 1.64 -24.95 -8.98
C PRO A 113 2.11 -26.01 -9.99
N LYS A 114 2.61 -27.14 -9.49
CA LYS A 114 3.11 -28.26 -10.31
C LYS A 114 4.17 -27.85 -11.34
N GLY A 115 4.99 -26.84 -11.04
CA GLY A 115 6.10 -26.41 -11.89
C GLY A 115 5.72 -25.46 -13.03
N LYS A 116 4.49 -24.94 -13.06
CA LYS A 116 4.04 -23.97 -14.08
C LYS A 116 3.66 -22.65 -13.43
N ASP A 117 4.26 -21.56 -13.89
CA ASP A 117 3.93 -20.22 -13.41
C ASP A 117 2.50 -19.82 -13.82
N VAL A 118 1.76 -19.32 -12.85
CA VAL A 118 0.40 -18.80 -13.00
C VAL A 118 0.32 -17.48 -12.25
N THR A 119 -0.19 -16.45 -12.93
CA THR A 119 -0.39 -15.11 -12.37
C THR A 119 -1.88 -14.89 -12.10
N TYR A 120 -2.22 -14.44 -10.91
CA TYR A 120 -3.57 -14.06 -10.50
C TYR A 120 -3.62 -12.57 -10.20
N ALA A 121 -4.54 -11.87 -10.85
CA ALA A 121 -4.83 -10.48 -10.53
C ALA A 121 -5.67 -10.41 -9.24
N LEU A 122 -5.16 -9.71 -8.24
CA LEU A 122 -5.81 -9.48 -6.96
C LEU A 122 -6.18 -8.01 -6.85
N ASN A 123 -7.47 -7.73 -6.74
CA ASN A 123 -7.99 -6.39 -6.49
C ASN A 123 -8.79 -6.37 -5.19
N LYS A 124 -8.57 -5.34 -4.37
CA LYS A 124 -9.40 -5.07 -3.20
C LYS A 124 -9.53 -3.58 -2.97
N THR A 125 -10.77 -3.13 -2.76
CA THR A 125 -11.04 -1.80 -2.20
C THR A 125 -11.37 -1.92 -0.72
N CYS A 126 -10.76 -1.07 0.09
CA CYS A 126 -10.95 -0.97 1.53
C CYS A 126 -11.44 0.43 1.91
N SER A 127 -12.42 0.49 2.81
CA SER A 127 -12.88 1.72 3.43
C SER A 127 -12.84 1.53 4.94
N PRO A 128 -11.76 1.95 5.61
CA PRO A 128 -11.62 1.80 7.05
C PRO A 128 -12.80 2.46 7.78
N PRO A 129 -13.40 1.80 8.80
CA PRO A 129 -14.59 2.30 9.47
C PRO A 129 -14.32 3.54 10.34
N LEU A 130 -13.05 3.79 10.66
CA LEU A 130 -12.60 4.98 11.38
C LEU A 130 -11.58 5.72 10.50
N PRO A 131 -11.61 7.06 10.48
CA PRO A 131 -10.56 7.85 9.86
C PRO A 131 -9.21 7.38 10.41
N TRP A 132 -8.22 7.23 9.53
CA TRP A 132 -6.88 6.83 9.94
C TRP A 132 -6.34 7.85 10.96
N SER A 133 -6.24 7.46 12.23
CA SER A 133 -5.55 8.28 13.23
C SER A 133 -4.05 8.18 12.96
N PRO A 134 -3.35 9.30 12.63
CA PRO A 134 -1.90 9.29 12.61
C PRO A 134 -1.43 8.77 13.97
N ARG A 135 -0.58 7.73 14.01
CA ARG A 135 0.24 7.54 15.21
C ARG A 135 1.08 8.81 15.29
N GLU A 136 0.77 9.64 16.28
CA GLU A 136 1.36 10.96 16.44
C GLU A 136 2.89 10.89 16.35
N VAL A 137 3.43 11.50 15.30
CA VAL A 137 4.54 12.42 15.50
C VAL A 137 4.02 13.76 14.98
N SER A 138 3.43 14.56 15.87
CA SER A 138 3.28 15.97 15.57
C SER A 138 4.69 16.54 15.46
N VAL A 139 5.19 16.74 14.26
CA VAL A 139 6.27 17.73 14.09
C VAL A 139 5.61 19.08 14.34
N ARG A 140 5.63 19.50 15.61
CA ARG A 140 5.34 20.88 15.96
C ARG A 140 6.51 21.69 15.43
N SER A 141 6.40 22.09 14.17
CA SER A 141 7.24 23.15 13.64
C SER A 141 6.85 24.43 14.37
N ASP A 142 7.82 25.14 14.96
CA ASP A 142 7.62 26.51 15.47
C ASP A 142 7.38 27.51 14.32
N VAL A 143 7.31 27.05 13.07
CA VAL A 143 6.88 27.87 11.94
C VAL A 143 5.37 28.04 12.02
N ALA A 144 4.95 29.28 12.28
CA ALA A 144 3.55 29.71 12.30
C ALA A 144 2.75 29.02 11.18
N CYS A 145 1.72 28.26 11.56
CA CYS A 145 0.87 27.55 10.61
C CYS A 145 0.30 28.54 9.58
N PRO A 146 0.54 28.35 8.27
CA PRO A 146 -0.13 29.16 7.26
C PRO A 146 -1.62 28.85 7.30
N THR A 147 -2.44 29.89 7.31
CA THR A 147 -3.91 29.83 7.34
C THR A 147 -4.52 29.47 5.97
N GLY A 148 -3.74 28.82 5.10
CA GLY A 148 -4.07 28.55 3.70
C GLY A 148 -4.86 27.26 3.47
N THR A 149 -5.44 27.14 2.27
CA THR A 149 -6.11 25.93 1.78
C THR A 149 -5.16 24.73 1.68
N LYS A 150 -5.67 23.49 1.55
CA LYS A 150 -4.88 22.25 1.45
C LYS A 150 -3.74 22.35 0.41
N ASP A 151 -4.01 22.97 -0.73
CA ASP A 151 -3.03 23.18 -1.81
C ASP A 151 -1.93 24.18 -1.45
N ASP A 152 -2.29 25.23 -0.72
CA ASP A 152 -1.34 26.25 -0.23
C ASP A 152 -0.46 25.70 0.90
N TRP A 153 -1.01 24.79 1.71
CA TRP A 153 -0.28 24.05 2.72
C TRP A 153 0.72 23.06 2.10
N ASP A 154 0.32 22.28 1.10
CA ASP A 154 1.22 21.34 0.42
C ASP A 154 2.36 22.08 -0.31
N ALA A 155 2.07 23.18 -1.00
CA ALA A 155 3.09 23.99 -1.67
C ALA A 155 4.05 24.69 -0.69
N SER A 156 3.53 25.30 0.37
CA SER A 156 4.33 26.00 1.37
C SER A 156 5.15 25.03 2.22
N PHE A 157 4.57 23.89 2.61
CA PHE A 157 5.26 22.85 3.36
C PHE A 157 6.33 22.16 2.52
N LYS A 158 6.05 21.79 1.26
CA LYS A 158 7.07 21.24 0.34
C LYS A 158 8.23 22.20 0.14
N ARG A 159 7.96 23.51 0.00
CA ARG A 159 9.00 24.54 -0.12
C ARG A 159 9.85 24.61 1.16
N ALA A 160 9.22 24.69 2.33
CA ALA A 160 9.90 24.72 3.62
C ALA A 160 10.72 23.44 3.88
N TYR A 161 10.18 22.27 3.52
CA TYR A 161 10.88 20.99 3.58
C TYR A 161 12.11 20.97 2.67
N SER A 162 11.95 21.36 1.40
CA SER A 162 13.06 21.40 0.45
C SER A 162 14.19 22.33 0.89
N SER A 163 13.87 23.43 1.60
CA SER A 163 14.86 24.37 2.12
C SER A 163 15.50 23.95 3.45
N ALA A 164 14.82 23.16 4.28
CA ALA A 164 15.25 22.87 5.66
C ALA A 164 15.68 21.41 5.91
N THR A 165 15.40 20.47 5.01
CA THR A 165 15.72 19.04 5.19
C THR A 165 17.19 18.75 5.44
N SER A 166 18.12 19.57 4.95
CA SER A 166 19.54 19.44 5.26
C SER A 166 19.86 19.62 6.75
N GLU A 167 19.01 20.34 7.49
CA GLU A 167 19.17 20.59 8.93
C GLU A 167 18.38 19.59 9.79
N TRP A 168 17.50 18.79 9.19
CA TRP A 168 16.66 17.86 9.92
C TRP A 168 17.50 16.72 10.49
N GLN A 169 17.21 16.40 11.75
CA GLN A 169 17.85 15.30 12.46
C GLN A 169 16.80 14.35 13.04
N VAL A 170 17.20 13.10 13.19
CA VAL A 170 16.38 12.01 13.70
C VAL A 170 17.00 11.53 14.99
N MET A 171 16.18 11.43 16.04
CA MET A 171 16.58 10.87 17.32
C MET A 171 15.64 9.71 17.67
N PHE A 172 16.21 8.52 17.80
CA PHE A 172 15.47 7.35 18.27
C PHE A 172 15.45 7.35 19.80
N GLN A 173 14.26 7.37 20.39
CA GLN A 173 14.12 7.28 21.84
C GLN A 173 14.52 5.87 22.31
N ARG A 174 15.60 5.78 23.09
CA ARG A 174 16.05 4.56 23.77
C ARG A 174 16.18 4.82 25.26
N ALA A 175 16.07 3.76 26.06
CA ALA A 175 16.26 3.82 27.52
C ALA A 175 17.70 4.17 27.94
N GLN A 176 18.68 4.04 27.03
CA GLN A 176 20.07 4.39 27.31
C GLN A 176 20.31 5.89 27.10
N PRO A 177 20.81 6.62 28.13
CA PRO A 177 21.22 8.01 27.98
C PRO A 177 22.37 8.14 26.97
N GLY A 178 22.35 9.17 26.12
CA GLY A 178 23.49 9.57 25.29
C GLY A 178 23.44 9.21 23.80
N VAL A 179 22.29 8.76 23.26
CA VAL A 179 22.14 8.59 21.80
C VAL A 179 22.02 9.96 21.14
N LEU A 180 23.01 10.33 20.35
CA LEU A 180 23.01 11.59 19.60
C LEU A 180 22.05 11.51 18.40
N PRO A 181 21.39 12.63 18.05
CA PRO A 181 20.59 12.71 16.83
C PRO A 181 21.48 12.51 15.59
N ILE A 182 20.92 11.85 14.56
CA ILE A 182 21.60 11.59 13.29
C ILE A 182 20.96 12.40 12.16
N SER A 183 21.73 12.77 11.14
CA SER A 183 21.18 13.46 9.96
C SER A 183 20.22 12.56 9.18
N LEU A 184 19.30 13.14 8.40
CA LEU A 184 18.45 12.37 7.47
C LEU A 184 19.25 11.52 6.47
N ASN A 185 20.39 12.04 5.99
CA ASN A 185 21.25 11.29 5.09
C ASN A 185 21.84 10.04 5.79
N THR A 186 22.31 10.19 7.03
CA THR A 186 22.77 9.07 7.85
C THR A 186 21.65 8.09 8.19
N ALA A 187 20.43 8.58 8.43
CA ALA A 187 19.27 7.73 8.64
C ALA A 187 18.98 6.90 7.38
N LYS A 188 19.02 7.53 6.20
CA LYS A 188 18.83 6.86 4.89
C LYS A 188 19.87 5.78 4.63
N THR A 189 21.15 6.03 4.90
CA THR A 189 22.19 4.99 4.75
C THR A 189 22.02 3.81 5.70
N ARG A 190 21.29 4.00 6.81
CA ARG A 190 20.91 2.93 7.76
C ARG A 190 19.56 2.26 7.42
N GLY A 191 18.93 2.62 6.30
CA GLY A 191 17.64 2.06 5.87
C GLY A 191 16.41 2.70 6.55
N TYR A 192 16.57 3.91 7.09
CA TYR A 192 15.46 4.73 7.58
C TYR A 192 15.09 5.77 6.54
N THR A 193 13.85 5.75 6.08
CA THR A 193 13.37 6.66 5.03
C THR A 193 12.33 7.60 5.60
N PHE A 194 12.48 8.88 5.27
CA PHE A 194 11.55 9.95 5.60
C PHE A 194 11.16 10.60 4.28
N ASP A 195 9.93 10.38 3.86
CA ASP A 195 9.39 10.90 2.60
C ASP A 195 8.23 11.84 2.87
N LEU A 196 8.09 12.85 2.02
CA LEU A 196 6.89 13.66 1.96
C LEU A 196 5.95 13.11 0.90
N THR A 197 4.74 12.74 1.31
CA THR A 197 3.68 12.28 0.41
C THR A 197 2.39 13.04 0.74
N ASP A 198 1.85 13.78 -0.22
CA ASP A 198 0.53 14.46 -0.12
C ASP A 198 0.30 15.19 1.21
N GLY A 199 1.20 16.12 1.57
CA GLY A 199 1.15 16.87 2.82
C GLY A 199 1.52 16.08 4.09
N ARG A 200 2.09 14.88 3.98
CA ARG A 200 2.43 14.02 5.13
C ARG A 200 3.89 13.64 5.16
N LEU A 201 4.50 13.76 6.33
CA LEU A 201 5.81 13.17 6.58
C LEU A 201 5.62 11.69 6.94
N VAL A 202 6.11 10.80 6.09
CA VAL A 202 6.03 9.35 6.27
C VAL A 202 7.40 8.81 6.66
N PHE A 203 7.46 8.17 7.82
CA PHE A 203 8.62 7.40 8.26
C PHE A 203 8.45 5.93 7.89
N ARG A 204 9.42 5.36 7.19
CA ARG A 204 9.47 3.94 6.79
C ARG A 204 10.80 3.31 7.14
N THR A 205 10.77 2.03 7.52
CA THR A 205 11.97 1.26 7.79
C THR A 205 11.71 -0.24 7.68
N PRO A 206 12.70 -1.07 7.28
CA PRO A 206 12.58 -2.52 7.34
C PRO A 206 12.23 -3.03 8.75
N TYR A 207 11.53 -4.15 8.83
CA TYR A 207 11.32 -4.84 10.11
C TYR A 207 12.64 -5.37 10.70
N GLY A 208 12.72 -5.42 12.03
CA GLY A 208 13.88 -5.96 12.76
C GLY A 208 15.04 -4.98 12.93
N GLN A 209 14.81 -3.70 12.69
CA GLN A 209 15.82 -2.67 12.87
C GLN A 209 16.28 -2.55 14.34
N PRO A 210 17.56 -2.27 14.62
CA PRO A 210 18.09 -2.22 15.99
C PRO A 210 17.41 -1.18 16.88
N GLU A 211 16.85 -0.13 16.28
CA GLU A 211 16.12 0.95 16.97
C GLU A 211 14.63 0.63 17.18
N SER A 212 14.15 -0.52 16.68
CA SER A 212 12.78 -1.01 16.92
C SER A 212 12.70 -1.86 18.19
N TYR A 213 11.55 -1.83 18.87
CA TYR A 213 11.30 -2.75 19.99
C TYR A 213 11.15 -4.17 19.47
N SER A 214 11.92 -5.11 20.01
CA SER A 214 11.63 -6.53 19.88
C SER A 214 10.49 -6.88 20.85
N THR A 215 9.32 -7.20 20.33
CA THR A 215 8.23 -7.83 21.10
C THR A 215 8.37 -9.34 21.08
#